data_AF-A0A651FL42-F1
#
_entry.id   AF-A0A651FL42-F1
#
_cell.length_a   1.000
_cell.length_b   1.000
_cell.length_c   1.000
_cell.angle_alpha   90.00
_cell.angle_beta   90.00
_cell.angle_gamma   90.00
#
_symmetry.space_group_name_H-M   'P 1'
#
loop_
_entity.id
_entity.type
_entity.pdbx_description
1 polymer ?
#
loop_
_entity_poly.entity_id
_entity_poly.type
_entity_poly.pdbx_seq_one_letter_code
_entity_poly.pdbx_strand_id
1 'polypeptide(L)'
;MLAPLATLAAALGCAAAAASDLRGHGGPVGALAARDGAVLSGSFDTRAIVWDGENAVARRVLRFHDGSVTATAFLPDGGYATAGQDGRVAVWGPSGDAPLFATSEHQAPVSALSLSPDGETLAAASWDGRIQRIALATRAATLSEAHQGMAMGLAHLGDGRLVSVGSDLRLVIDADIGLDATVGLPALPNGVALSEGRFAVIFADGALRLFDEGGQTDERILSERPLIAVAARGDLVAAASVTGEVWILDNGDLSVRHAILPDQGPVWSLAFTDDALLTGGADGLVRSWDLASGEALGEGGGAVEMAFHDGSRGAEVWRSCALCHTLSPDGGERAGPTLHGVFGRRAGTVEGYDYSQALRGMDIVWDERTIAELFEYGPDAYTPGSRMPDQRVPSAEDREALVEFLSRVAR
;
A
#
# COMPACT_ATOMS: atom_id res chain seq x y z
N MET A 1 -36.29 59.37 25.79
CA MET A 1 -36.56 58.10 25.07
C MET A 1 -35.29 57.70 24.35
N LEU A 2 -34.50 56.82 24.97
CA LEU A 2 -33.30 56.23 24.37
C LEU A 2 -33.58 54.72 24.29
N ALA A 3 -33.68 54.19 23.08
CA ALA A 3 -33.78 52.76 22.82
C ALA A 3 -32.39 52.11 23.01
N PRO A 4 -32.29 50.90 23.57
CA PRO A 4 -31.00 50.23 23.66
C PRO A 4 -30.63 49.60 22.30
N LEU A 5 -29.37 49.76 21.89
CA LEU A 5 -28.78 49.01 20.79
C LEU A 5 -28.73 47.53 21.17
N ALA A 6 -29.36 46.68 20.35
CA ALA A 6 -29.13 45.25 20.37
C ALA A 6 -27.79 44.96 19.65
N THR A 7 -26.80 44.48 20.40
CA THR A 7 -25.56 43.92 19.86
C THR A 7 -25.87 42.56 19.23
N LEU A 8 -25.74 42.48 17.91
CA LEU A 8 -25.78 41.24 17.14
C LEU A 8 -24.49 40.47 17.46
N ALA A 9 -24.57 39.42 18.28
CA ALA A 9 -23.48 38.47 18.45
C ALA A 9 -23.41 37.59 17.19
N ALA A 10 -22.46 37.90 16.30
CA ALA A 10 -22.10 36.99 15.23
C ALA A 10 -21.44 35.76 15.86
N ALA A 11 -22.11 34.62 15.80
CA ALA A 11 -21.49 33.33 16.02
C ALA A 11 -20.42 33.14 14.94
N LEU A 12 -19.14 33.25 15.31
CA LEU A 12 -18.07 32.69 14.51
C LEU A 12 -18.24 31.18 14.57
N GLY A 13 -18.90 30.61 13.56
CA GLY A 13 -18.75 29.19 13.27
C GLY A 13 -17.29 28.93 12.97
N CYS A 14 -16.68 27.99 13.69
CA CYS A 14 -15.45 27.36 13.24
C CYS A 14 -15.71 26.80 11.84
N ALA A 15 -15.14 27.43 10.81
CA ALA A 15 -14.98 26.76 9.55
C ALA A 15 -14.08 25.56 9.82
N ALA A 16 -14.62 24.34 9.70
CA ALA A 16 -13.80 23.14 9.61
C ALA A 16 -12.76 23.41 8.51
N ALA A 17 -11.47 23.27 8.83
CA ALA A 17 -10.44 23.29 7.82
C ALA A 17 -10.83 22.23 6.78
N ALA A 18 -11.04 22.64 5.53
CA ALA A 18 -11.32 21.70 4.46
C ALA A 18 -10.16 20.69 4.42
N ALA A 19 -10.44 19.41 4.64
CA ALA A 19 -9.44 18.38 4.49
C ALA A 19 -8.90 18.46 3.05
N SER A 20 -7.62 18.22 2.86
CA SER A 20 -7.01 18.28 1.53
C SER A 20 -6.24 16.99 1.26
N ASP A 21 -6.21 16.56 -0.01
CA ASP A 21 -5.51 15.33 -0.36
C ASP A 21 -4.03 15.45 0.00
N LEU A 22 -3.46 14.38 0.57
CA LEU A 22 -2.04 14.34 0.91
C LEU A 22 -1.25 14.09 -0.38
N ARG A 23 -0.50 15.10 -0.80
CA ARG A 23 0.28 15.13 -2.04
C ARG A 23 1.77 15.07 -1.73
N GLY A 24 2.49 14.12 -2.33
CA GLY A 24 3.95 14.05 -2.21
C GLY A 24 4.58 12.73 -2.61
N HIS A 25 3.80 11.66 -2.77
CA HIS A 25 4.33 10.42 -3.30
C HIS A 25 4.44 10.44 -4.83
N GLY A 26 5.45 9.74 -5.32
CA GLY A 26 5.70 9.56 -6.73
C GLY A 26 5.09 8.31 -7.35
N GLY A 27 4.59 7.40 -6.53
CA GLY A 27 3.99 6.16 -7.01
C GLY A 27 2.78 5.79 -6.15
N PRO A 28 2.08 4.72 -6.53
CA PRO A 28 0.96 4.20 -5.77
C PRO A 28 1.22 4.16 -4.27
N VAL A 29 0.24 4.56 -3.46
CA VAL A 29 0.34 4.49 -2.00
C VAL A 29 -0.08 3.10 -1.54
N GLY A 30 0.90 2.23 -1.33
CA GLY A 30 0.71 0.81 -1.03
C GLY A 30 0.48 0.50 0.46
N ALA A 31 0.72 1.45 1.36
CA ALA A 31 0.54 1.26 2.79
C ALA A 31 0.01 2.53 3.46
N LEU A 32 -0.91 2.37 4.40
CA LEU A 32 -1.44 3.46 5.22
C LEU A 32 -1.61 3.02 6.67
N ALA A 33 -1.31 3.93 7.58
CA ALA A 33 -1.72 3.88 8.98
C ALA A 33 -2.13 5.29 9.41
N ALA A 34 -3.06 5.39 10.35
CA ALA A 34 -3.47 6.65 10.96
C ALA A 34 -3.54 6.51 12.47
N ARG A 35 -3.20 7.58 13.19
CA ARG A 35 -3.31 7.66 14.64
C ARG A 35 -3.29 9.11 15.09
N ASP A 36 -4.22 9.50 15.97
CA ASP A 36 -4.23 10.79 16.65
C ASP A 36 -4.02 12.00 15.70
N GLY A 37 -4.71 11.99 14.54
CA GLY A 37 -4.59 13.03 13.50
C GLY A 37 -3.34 12.96 12.61
N ALA A 38 -2.39 12.07 12.92
CA ALA A 38 -1.25 11.79 12.06
C ALA A 38 -1.56 10.67 11.06
N VAL A 39 -0.97 10.76 9.86
CA VAL A 39 -1.02 9.71 8.83
C VAL A 39 0.40 9.28 8.52
N LEU A 40 0.60 7.98 8.33
CA LEU A 40 1.82 7.39 7.83
C LEU A 40 1.48 6.67 6.54
N SER A 41 2.10 7.07 5.43
CA SER A 41 1.93 6.43 4.13
C SER A 41 3.23 5.77 3.69
N GLY A 42 3.12 4.64 3.01
CA GLY A 42 4.21 3.97 2.30
C GLY A 42 3.86 3.84 0.82
N SER A 43 4.83 4.03 -0.06
CA SER A 43 4.62 4.05 -1.50
C SER A 43 5.59 3.16 -2.27
N PHE A 44 5.16 2.84 -3.48
CA PHE A 44 5.97 2.21 -4.52
C PHE A 44 7.18 3.08 -4.89
N ASP A 45 7.18 4.38 -4.55
CA ASP A 45 8.34 5.26 -4.69
C ASP A 45 9.49 5.01 -3.71
N THR A 46 9.39 3.91 -2.95
CA THR A 46 10.33 3.43 -1.92
C THR A 46 10.44 4.33 -0.70
N ARG A 47 9.52 5.28 -0.54
CA ARG A 47 9.48 6.21 0.60
C ARG A 47 8.27 5.93 1.46
N ALA A 48 8.42 6.28 2.73
CA ALA A 48 7.29 6.52 3.60
C ALA A 48 7.23 8.00 3.98
N ILE A 49 6.04 8.53 4.20
CA ILE A 49 5.85 9.93 4.59
C ILE A 49 4.99 9.96 5.86
N VAL A 50 5.47 10.72 6.85
CA VAL A 50 4.71 11.07 8.05
C VAL A 50 4.03 12.40 7.77
N TRP A 51 2.70 12.43 7.91
CA TRP A 51 1.88 13.59 7.66
C TRP A 51 1.22 14.09 8.95
N ASP A 52 1.02 15.39 8.99
CA ASP A 52 -0.08 15.98 9.72
C ASP A 52 -1.32 15.85 8.82
N GLY A 53 -2.24 14.96 9.22
CA GLY A 53 -3.43 14.64 8.45
C GLY A 53 -4.46 15.77 8.45
N GLU A 54 -4.54 16.54 9.53
CA GLU A 54 -5.48 17.67 9.63
C GLU A 54 -5.09 18.82 8.70
N ASN A 55 -3.80 19.11 8.60
CA ASN A 55 -3.29 20.24 7.82
C ASN A 55 -2.74 19.83 6.44
N ALA A 56 -2.80 18.54 6.11
CA ALA A 56 -2.21 17.94 4.90
C ALA A 56 -0.74 18.31 4.66
N VAL A 57 0.06 18.32 5.73
CA VAL A 57 1.48 18.70 5.65
C VAL A 57 2.37 17.48 5.82
N ALA A 58 3.25 17.24 4.85
CA ALA A 58 4.34 16.28 5.01
C ALA A 58 5.30 16.77 6.10
N ARG A 59 5.33 16.07 7.24
CA ARG A 59 6.23 16.36 8.36
C ARG A 59 7.60 15.75 8.15
N ARG A 60 7.66 14.57 7.50
CA ARG A 60 8.90 13.84 7.29
C ARG A 60 8.81 12.88 6.12
N VAL A 61 9.90 12.76 5.37
CA VAL A 61 10.08 11.74 4.33
C VAL A 61 11.15 10.74 4.80
N LEU A 62 10.76 9.48 4.91
CA LEU A 62 11.58 8.36 5.39
C LEU A 62 12.20 7.64 4.19
N ARG A 63 13.53 7.61 4.15
CA ARG A 63 14.32 7.10 3.02
C ARG A 63 15.24 5.99 3.51
N PHE A 64 14.72 4.77 3.52
CA PHE A 64 15.44 3.60 4.02
C PHE A 64 15.29 2.36 3.15
N HIS A 65 14.08 2.13 2.61
CA HIS A 65 13.80 0.92 1.86
C HIS A 65 14.37 0.98 0.45
N ASP A 66 14.92 -0.15 0.01
CA ASP A 66 15.43 -0.36 -1.34
C ASP A 66 14.33 -0.89 -2.30
N GLY A 67 13.10 -1.03 -1.82
CA GLY A 67 11.93 -1.40 -2.61
C GLY A 67 10.68 -0.65 -2.13
N SER A 68 9.54 -0.92 -2.76
CA SER A 68 8.25 -0.33 -2.38
C SER A 68 8.00 -0.50 -0.88
N VAL A 69 7.52 0.54 -0.20
CA VAL A 69 7.07 0.43 1.19
C VAL A 69 5.65 -0.15 1.18
N THR A 70 5.53 -1.38 1.67
CA THR A 70 4.33 -2.22 1.56
C THR A 70 3.55 -2.33 2.85
N ALA A 71 4.13 -1.95 3.99
CA ALA A 71 3.43 -1.92 5.25
C ALA A 71 3.95 -0.81 6.18
N THR A 72 3.04 -0.24 6.96
CA THR A 72 3.29 0.86 7.89
C THR A 72 2.49 0.69 9.17
N ALA A 73 3.05 1.06 10.32
CA ALA A 73 2.34 1.08 11.60
C ALA A 73 2.83 2.20 12.51
N PHE A 74 1.94 2.79 13.31
CA PHE A 74 2.32 3.67 14.41
C PHE A 74 2.67 2.87 15.66
N LEU A 75 3.60 3.39 16.47
CA LEU A 75 4.06 2.77 17.73
C LEU A 75 3.64 3.61 18.94
N PRO A 76 3.45 3.02 20.13
CA PRO A 76 2.84 3.69 21.29
C PRO A 76 3.62 4.93 21.77
N ASP A 77 4.94 4.93 21.59
CA ASP A 77 5.87 6.00 21.98
C ASP A 77 5.93 7.19 21.01
N GLY A 78 5.05 7.22 20.01
CA GLY A 78 5.06 8.22 18.93
C GLY A 78 6.05 7.90 17.82
N GLY A 79 6.76 6.77 17.91
CA GLY A 79 7.51 6.18 16.81
C GLY A 79 6.60 5.54 15.77
N TYR A 80 7.23 4.91 14.78
CA TYR A 80 6.55 4.25 13.69
C TYR A 80 7.40 3.11 13.15
N ALA A 81 6.78 2.18 12.43
CA ALA A 81 7.42 1.09 11.74
C ALA A 81 7.06 1.11 10.25
N THR A 82 8.03 0.75 9.42
CA THR A 82 7.86 0.59 7.97
C THR A 82 8.44 -0.74 7.53
N ALA A 83 7.84 -1.37 6.53
CA ALA A 83 8.41 -2.56 5.89
C ALA A 83 8.20 -2.50 4.38
N GLY A 84 9.04 -3.23 3.64
CA GLY A 84 9.08 -3.11 2.20
C GLY A 84 9.30 -4.40 1.43
N GLN A 85 9.27 -4.25 0.10
CA GLN A 85 9.62 -5.31 -0.86
C GLN A 85 11.06 -5.80 -0.74
N ASP A 86 11.92 -5.06 -0.05
CA ASP A 86 13.28 -5.44 0.26
C ASP A 86 13.41 -6.47 1.40
N GLY A 87 12.28 -6.94 1.96
CA GLY A 87 12.25 -7.91 3.05
C GLY A 87 12.68 -7.33 4.40
N ARG A 88 12.80 -6.01 4.50
CA ARG A 88 13.29 -5.33 5.72
C ARG A 88 12.12 -4.75 6.50
N VAL A 89 12.26 -4.76 7.82
CA VAL A 89 11.41 -4.00 8.75
C VAL A 89 12.27 -2.94 9.41
N ALA A 90 11.85 -1.69 9.40
CA ALA A 90 12.53 -0.57 10.02
C ALA A 90 11.65 0.02 11.13
N VAL A 91 12.24 0.22 12.31
CA VAL A 91 11.58 0.85 13.46
C VAL A 91 12.22 2.20 13.71
N TRP A 92 11.39 3.23 13.80
CA TRP A 92 11.79 4.63 13.84
C TRP A 92 11.34 5.27 15.15
N GLY A 93 12.16 6.17 15.67
CA GLY A 93 11.78 7.00 16.80
C GLY A 93 11.00 8.24 16.35
N PRO A 94 10.37 8.96 17.28
CA PRO A 94 9.50 10.11 16.97
C PRO A 94 10.23 11.29 16.30
N SER A 95 11.56 11.38 16.40
CA SER A 95 12.30 12.59 16.00
C SER A 95 13.59 12.34 15.21
N GLY A 96 13.91 11.10 14.83
CA GLY A 96 15.14 10.78 14.06
C GLY A 96 14.94 10.63 12.54
N ASP A 97 15.97 10.98 11.76
CA ASP A 97 15.98 10.82 10.29
C ASP A 97 16.45 9.42 9.84
N ALA A 98 16.77 8.55 10.79
CA ALA A 98 17.18 7.16 10.56
C ALA A 98 16.43 6.21 11.50
N PRO A 99 16.28 4.92 11.13
CA PRO A 99 15.68 3.93 12.02
C PRO A 99 16.49 3.77 13.31
N LEU A 100 15.81 3.55 14.43
CA LEU A 100 16.42 3.14 15.69
C LEU A 100 17.07 1.76 15.57
N PHE A 101 16.44 0.89 14.79
CA PHE A 101 16.96 -0.39 14.34
C PHE A 101 16.15 -0.88 13.14
N ALA A 102 16.66 -1.91 12.46
CA ALA A 102 15.98 -2.60 11.39
C ALA A 102 16.34 -4.09 11.40
N THR A 103 15.45 -4.91 10.85
CA THR A 103 15.66 -6.34 10.61
C THR A 103 15.76 -6.59 9.11
N SER A 104 16.42 -7.69 8.74
CA SER A 104 16.56 -8.14 7.34
C SER A 104 16.56 -9.67 7.29
N GLU A 105 15.66 -10.29 8.07
CA GLU A 105 15.56 -11.75 8.21
C GLU A 105 14.68 -12.38 7.13
N HIS A 106 13.71 -11.63 6.59
CA HIS A 106 12.86 -12.11 5.51
C HIS A 106 13.60 -12.15 4.18
N GLN A 107 13.30 -13.18 3.38
CA GLN A 107 13.92 -13.43 2.07
C GLN A 107 13.03 -12.99 0.90
N ALA A 108 11.86 -12.44 1.20
CA ALA A 108 10.87 -11.99 0.24
C ALA A 108 10.16 -10.73 0.80
N PRO A 109 9.32 -10.05 0.00
CA PRO A 109 8.58 -8.88 0.43
C PRO A 109 7.81 -9.07 1.74
N VAL A 110 7.91 -8.09 2.64
CA VAL A 110 7.01 -8.01 3.80
C VAL A 110 5.65 -7.51 3.32
N SER A 111 4.58 -8.25 3.64
CA SER A 111 3.22 -7.97 3.18
C SER A 111 2.37 -7.17 4.17
N ALA A 112 2.62 -7.32 5.47
CA ALA A 112 1.84 -6.66 6.51
C ALA A 112 2.66 -6.42 7.77
N LEU A 113 2.30 -5.36 8.49
CA LEU A 113 2.75 -5.07 9.85
C LEU A 113 1.54 -5.00 10.77
N SER A 114 1.68 -5.50 11.99
CA SER A 114 0.66 -5.40 13.03
C SER A 114 1.32 -5.15 14.37
N LEU A 115 0.85 -4.14 15.11
CA LEU A 115 1.28 -3.87 16.48
C LEU A 115 0.33 -4.60 17.45
N SER A 116 0.88 -5.25 18.46
CA SER A 116 0.09 -5.90 19.51
C SER A 116 -0.71 -4.88 20.31
N PRO A 117 -1.87 -5.26 20.91
CA PRO A 117 -2.70 -4.32 21.67
C PRO A 117 -2.00 -3.70 22.88
N ASP A 118 -1.04 -4.41 23.48
CA ASP A 118 -0.20 -3.89 24.57
C ASP A 118 0.91 -2.93 24.08
N GLY A 119 1.13 -2.84 22.77
CA GLY A 119 2.15 -1.99 22.16
C GLY A 119 3.58 -2.50 22.33
N GLU A 120 3.79 -3.73 22.80
CA GLU A 120 5.13 -4.25 23.10
C GLU A 120 5.74 -5.07 21.96
N THR A 121 4.91 -5.66 21.10
CA THR A 121 5.33 -6.57 20.02
C THR A 121 4.86 -6.06 18.67
N LEU A 122 5.79 -5.86 17.75
CA LEU A 122 5.50 -5.65 16.33
C LEU A 122 5.64 -6.99 15.61
N ALA A 123 4.65 -7.37 14.82
CA ALA A 123 4.71 -8.55 13.98
C ALA A 123 4.71 -8.18 12.50
N ALA A 124 5.47 -8.92 11.70
CA ALA A 124 5.62 -8.74 10.27
C ALA A 124 5.36 -10.06 9.54
N ALA A 125 4.50 -10.05 8.52
CA ALA A 125 4.27 -11.22 7.65
C ALA A 125 4.98 -11.03 6.31
N SER A 126 5.47 -12.11 5.72
CA SER A 126 6.25 -12.06 4.48
C SER A 126 5.83 -13.10 3.45
N TRP A 127 6.08 -12.78 2.19
CA TRP A 127 5.88 -13.69 1.07
C TRP A 127 6.80 -14.91 1.09
N ASP A 128 7.78 -14.97 2.00
CA ASP A 128 8.56 -16.18 2.28
C ASP A 128 7.81 -17.21 3.15
N GLY A 129 6.55 -16.92 3.48
CA GLY A 129 5.65 -17.78 4.28
C GLY A 129 5.88 -17.68 5.78
N ARG A 130 6.75 -16.76 6.22
CA ARG A 130 7.13 -16.61 7.63
C ARG A 130 6.55 -15.36 8.25
N ILE A 131 6.48 -15.39 9.57
CA ILE A 131 6.11 -14.26 10.42
C ILE A 131 7.29 -13.95 11.34
N GLN A 132 7.68 -12.68 11.42
CA GLN A 132 8.65 -12.18 12.39
C GLN A 132 7.92 -11.47 13.53
N ARG A 133 8.15 -11.89 14.78
CA ARG A 133 7.74 -11.14 15.98
C ARG A 133 8.93 -10.36 16.52
N ILE A 134 8.75 -9.08 16.80
CA ILE A 134 9.79 -8.15 17.25
C ILE A 134 9.35 -7.54 18.58
N ALA A 135 10.05 -7.87 19.66
CA ALA A 135 9.87 -7.21 20.95
C ALA A 135 10.52 -5.82 20.89
N LEU A 136 9.72 -4.76 20.92
CA LEU A 136 10.19 -3.39 20.63
C LEU A 136 11.20 -2.88 21.67
N ALA A 137 11.02 -3.24 22.94
CA ALA A 137 11.90 -2.81 24.03
C ALA A 137 13.31 -3.41 23.95
N THR A 138 13.40 -4.71 23.63
CA THR A 138 14.67 -5.44 23.59
C THR A 138 15.27 -5.55 22.19
N ARG A 139 14.46 -5.26 21.16
CA ARG A 139 14.76 -5.47 19.73
C ARG A 139 15.00 -6.94 19.38
N ALA A 140 14.59 -7.86 20.24
CA ALA A 140 14.67 -9.28 19.96
C ALA A 140 13.64 -9.63 18.88
N ALA A 141 14.11 -10.28 17.80
CA ALA A 141 13.27 -10.78 16.74
C ALA A 141 13.24 -12.31 16.77
N THR A 142 12.10 -12.90 16.45
CA THR A 142 11.95 -14.34 16.26
C THR A 142 11.14 -14.60 15.02
N LEU A 143 11.67 -15.46 14.14
CA LEU A 143 11.07 -15.81 12.87
C LEU A 143 10.44 -17.21 12.96
N SER A 144 9.22 -17.36 12.46
CA SER A 144 8.46 -18.61 12.48
C SER A 144 7.83 -18.90 11.11
N GLU A 145 7.72 -20.18 10.76
CA GLU A 145 6.97 -20.61 9.57
C GLU A 145 5.48 -20.64 9.88
N ALA A 146 4.68 -19.95 9.06
CA ALA A 146 3.23 -19.88 9.20
C ALA A 146 2.49 -20.48 8.00
N HIS A 147 3.04 -20.29 6.80
CA HIS A 147 2.41 -20.70 5.54
C HIS A 147 3.39 -21.49 4.66
N GLN A 148 2.84 -22.42 3.86
CA GLN A 148 3.59 -23.15 2.82
C GLN A 148 3.70 -22.34 1.50
N GLY A 149 3.08 -21.17 1.47
CA GLY A 149 3.16 -20.19 0.39
C GLY A 149 3.33 -18.78 0.98
N MET A 150 2.98 -17.75 0.22
CA MET A 150 3.13 -16.37 0.66
C MET A 150 2.19 -16.08 1.83
N ALA A 151 2.69 -15.46 2.92
CA ALA A 151 1.80 -14.87 3.91
C ALA A 151 1.27 -13.54 3.34
N MET A 152 -0.04 -13.45 3.17
CA MET A 152 -0.71 -12.35 2.46
C MET A 152 -1.21 -11.25 3.39
N GLY A 153 -1.49 -11.56 4.65
CA GLY A 153 -1.92 -10.59 5.63
C GLY A 153 -1.74 -11.08 7.06
N LEU A 154 -1.80 -10.13 8.01
CA LEU A 154 -1.60 -10.36 9.42
C LEU A 154 -2.41 -9.36 10.25
N ALA A 155 -2.97 -9.81 11.38
CA ALA A 155 -3.57 -8.95 12.39
C ALA A 155 -3.27 -9.48 13.80
N HIS A 156 -3.20 -8.61 14.80
CA HIS A 156 -3.17 -9.01 16.20
C HIS A 156 -4.60 -9.07 16.75
N LEU A 157 -4.90 -10.14 17.49
CA LEU A 157 -6.05 -10.29 18.35
C LEU A 157 -5.94 -9.44 19.62
N GLY A 158 -7.08 -9.15 20.25
CA GLY A 158 -7.15 -8.36 21.49
C GLY A 158 -6.42 -8.99 22.68
N ASP A 159 -6.17 -10.29 22.65
CA ASP A 159 -5.40 -11.04 23.65
C ASP A 159 -3.90 -11.16 23.32
N GLY A 160 -3.43 -10.50 22.24
CA GLY A 160 -2.04 -10.52 21.78
C GLY A 160 -1.70 -11.65 20.81
N ARG A 161 -2.65 -12.54 20.52
CA ARG A 161 -2.45 -13.59 19.51
C ARG A 161 -2.37 -13.01 18.10
N LEU A 162 -1.75 -13.73 17.17
CA LEU A 162 -1.71 -13.37 15.74
C LEU A 162 -2.72 -14.16 14.91
N VAL A 163 -3.26 -13.52 13.87
CA VAL A 163 -3.98 -14.18 12.79
C VAL A 163 -3.32 -13.84 11.47
N SER A 164 -3.00 -14.85 10.67
CA SER A 164 -2.44 -14.68 9.33
C SER A 164 -3.23 -15.45 8.29
N VAL A 165 -3.20 -14.94 7.06
CA VAL A 165 -3.78 -15.60 5.88
C VAL A 165 -2.71 -15.77 4.82
N GLY A 166 -2.75 -16.88 4.07
CA GLY A 166 -1.70 -17.18 3.08
C GLY A 166 -2.24 -17.73 1.77
N SER A 167 -1.37 -17.67 0.74
CA SER A 167 -1.66 -18.20 -0.60
C SER A 167 -1.80 -19.72 -0.63
N ASP A 168 -1.51 -20.40 0.47
CA ASP A 168 -1.77 -21.81 0.71
C ASP A 168 -3.23 -22.10 1.14
N LEU A 169 -4.11 -21.09 1.03
CA LEU A 169 -5.55 -21.16 1.37
C LEU A 169 -5.79 -21.48 2.85
N ARG A 170 -4.92 -20.95 3.70
CA ARG A 170 -5.00 -21.14 5.15
C ARG A 170 -5.17 -19.81 5.86
N LEU A 171 -6.07 -19.80 6.83
CA LEU A 171 -6.05 -18.86 7.95
C LEU A 171 -5.46 -19.57 9.16
N VAL A 172 -4.47 -18.95 9.80
CA VAL A 172 -3.76 -19.49 10.96
C VAL A 172 -3.97 -18.54 12.13
N ILE A 173 -4.45 -19.06 13.27
CA ILE A 173 -4.56 -18.34 14.54
C ILE A 173 -3.49 -18.87 15.49
N ASP A 174 -2.83 -17.93 16.18
CA ASP A 174 -1.66 -18.13 17.02
C ASP A 174 -1.58 -19.48 17.73
N ALA A 175 -0.52 -20.19 17.39
CA ALA A 175 0.14 -21.14 18.26
C ALA A 175 1.63 -20.86 18.05
N ASP A 176 2.34 -20.39 19.07
CA ASP A 176 3.75 -20.00 18.96
C ASP A 176 4.61 -21.13 18.36
N ILE A 177 4.91 -21.01 17.05
CA ILE A 177 5.91 -21.76 16.27
C ILE A 177 5.78 -23.29 16.31
N GLY A 178 4.76 -23.80 15.61
CA GLY A 178 4.71 -25.23 15.23
C GLY A 178 3.31 -25.78 14.98
N LEU A 179 2.55 -25.16 14.07
CA LEU A 179 1.30 -25.65 13.46
C LEU A 179 0.24 -26.23 14.42
N ASP A 180 -0.75 -25.43 14.83
CA ASP A 180 -2.17 -25.78 14.59
C ASP A 180 -3.20 -24.73 15.06
N ALA A 181 -3.99 -24.27 14.10
CA ALA A 181 -5.45 -24.13 14.06
C ALA A 181 -5.72 -23.54 12.68
N THR A 182 -5.75 -24.41 11.66
CA THR A 182 -5.94 -23.96 10.27
C THR A 182 -7.41 -24.02 9.92
N VAL A 183 -7.95 -22.90 9.45
CA VAL A 183 -9.23 -22.90 8.73
C VAL A 183 -8.93 -22.88 7.23
N GLY A 184 -9.51 -23.84 6.51
CA GLY A 184 -9.43 -23.86 5.05
C GLY A 184 -10.21 -22.68 4.48
N LEU A 185 -9.56 -21.90 3.62
CA LEU A 185 -10.16 -20.74 2.98
C LEU A 185 -10.83 -21.14 1.65
N PRO A 186 -11.98 -20.54 1.30
CA PRO A 186 -12.73 -20.89 0.09
C PRO A 186 -12.09 -20.38 -1.21
N ALA A 187 -11.21 -19.36 -1.12
CA ALA A 187 -10.53 -18.73 -2.25
C ALA A 187 -9.18 -18.13 -1.79
N LEU A 188 -8.37 -17.65 -2.75
CA LEU A 188 -7.08 -17.01 -2.46
C LEU A 188 -7.30 -15.71 -1.66
N PRO A 189 -6.77 -15.60 -0.42
CA PRO A 189 -6.88 -14.39 0.37
C PRO A 189 -5.85 -13.35 -0.09
N ASN A 190 -6.22 -12.07 -0.03
CA ASN A 190 -5.33 -10.95 -0.36
C ASN A 190 -4.99 -10.09 0.87
N GLY A 191 -5.70 -10.24 1.99
CA GLY A 191 -5.47 -9.44 3.19
C GLY A 191 -6.46 -9.78 4.31
N VAL A 192 -6.14 -9.35 5.52
CA VAL A 192 -6.97 -9.54 6.72
C VAL A 192 -6.93 -8.29 7.60
N ALA A 193 -8.06 -7.92 8.19
CA ALA A 193 -8.17 -6.90 9.23
C ALA A 193 -8.98 -7.42 10.42
N LEU A 194 -8.67 -6.96 11.63
CA LEU A 194 -9.40 -7.32 12.85
C LEU A 194 -10.48 -6.28 13.16
N SER A 195 -11.71 -6.75 13.43
CA SER A 195 -12.80 -5.91 13.92
C SER A 195 -13.63 -6.66 14.96
N GLU A 196 -13.68 -6.15 16.19
CA GLU A 196 -14.51 -6.71 17.30
C GLU A 196 -14.35 -8.23 17.50
N GLY A 197 -13.13 -8.74 17.41
CA GLY A 197 -12.85 -10.18 17.62
C GLY A 197 -13.20 -11.07 16.42
N ARG A 198 -13.62 -10.50 15.29
CA ARG A 198 -13.74 -11.18 14.00
C ARG A 198 -12.64 -10.72 13.04
N PHE A 199 -12.32 -11.60 12.10
CA PHE A 199 -11.32 -11.37 11.05
C PHE A 199 -12.03 -11.13 9.74
N ALA A 200 -11.92 -9.91 9.21
CA ALA A 200 -12.36 -9.55 7.88
C ALA A 200 -11.29 -9.93 6.86
N VAL A 201 -11.57 -10.94 6.03
CA VAL A 201 -10.65 -11.42 5.01
C VAL A 201 -11.18 -11.07 3.63
N ILE A 202 -10.33 -10.46 2.81
CA ILE A 202 -10.62 -10.13 1.42
C ILE A 202 -9.99 -11.16 0.47
N PHE A 203 -10.63 -11.38 -0.67
CA PHE A 203 -10.27 -12.48 -1.57
C PHE A 203 -10.13 -12.03 -3.03
N ALA A 204 -9.38 -12.83 -3.79
CA ALA A 204 -9.19 -12.64 -5.23
C ALA A 204 -10.48 -12.87 -6.05
N ASP A 205 -11.49 -13.54 -5.49
CA ASP A 205 -12.80 -13.73 -6.10
C ASP A 205 -13.75 -12.53 -5.89
N GLY A 206 -13.27 -11.45 -5.27
CA GLY A 206 -14.05 -10.23 -5.05
C GLY A 206 -14.95 -10.26 -3.82
N ALA A 207 -14.83 -11.31 -2.99
CA ALA A 207 -15.58 -11.42 -1.75
C ALA A 207 -14.82 -10.87 -0.53
N LEU A 208 -15.59 -10.33 0.40
CA LEU A 208 -15.22 -10.05 1.78
C LEU A 208 -15.95 -11.09 2.66
N ARG A 209 -15.22 -11.78 3.52
CA ARG A 209 -15.80 -12.78 4.45
C ARG A 209 -15.33 -12.50 5.87
N LEU A 210 -16.22 -12.74 6.83
CA LEU A 210 -15.88 -12.67 8.23
C LEU A 210 -15.61 -14.07 8.76
N PHE A 211 -14.59 -14.15 9.61
CA PHE A 211 -14.22 -15.36 10.32
C PHE A 211 -14.15 -15.08 11.82
N ASP A 212 -14.42 -16.09 12.62
CA ASP A 212 -14.02 -16.18 14.02
C ASP A 212 -13.21 -17.47 14.23
N GLU A 213 -12.92 -17.83 15.48
CA GLU A 213 -12.20 -19.06 15.80
C GLU A 213 -12.97 -20.34 15.40
N GLY A 214 -14.29 -20.26 15.25
CA GLY A 214 -15.17 -21.36 14.83
C GLY A 214 -15.25 -21.53 13.31
N GLY A 215 -14.81 -20.54 12.52
CA GLY A 215 -14.78 -20.59 11.07
C GLY A 215 -15.42 -19.36 10.42
N GLN A 216 -15.89 -19.53 9.19
CA GLN A 216 -16.55 -18.45 8.46
C GLN A 216 -17.94 -18.19 9.04
N THR A 217 -18.25 -16.92 9.31
CA THR A 217 -19.52 -16.47 9.88
C THR A 217 -20.39 -15.75 8.85
N ASP A 218 -19.80 -14.89 8.03
CA ASP A 218 -20.52 -14.06 7.06
C ASP A 218 -19.77 -13.97 5.72
N GLU A 219 -20.50 -13.63 4.65
CA GLU A 219 -19.95 -13.41 3.30
C GLU A 219 -20.68 -12.28 2.57
N ARG A 220 -19.91 -11.48 1.84
CA ARG A 220 -20.40 -10.52 0.87
C ARG A 220 -19.52 -10.52 -0.39
N ILE A 221 -20.11 -10.84 -1.53
CA ILE A 221 -19.46 -10.61 -2.84
C ILE A 221 -19.63 -9.14 -3.20
N LEU A 222 -18.53 -8.40 -3.29
CA LEU A 222 -18.51 -6.96 -3.56
C LEU A 222 -18.20 -6.64 -5.02
N SER A 223 -17.37 -7.46 -5.65
CA SER A 223 -16.91 -7.27 -7.02
C SER A 223 -16.75 -8.60 -7.75
N GLU A 224 -16.72 -8.55 -9.08
CA GLU A 224 -16.23 -9.66 -9.91
C GLU A 224 -14.70 -9.63 -10.07
N ARG A 225 -14.05 -8.61 -9.51
CA ARG A 225 -12.59 -8.40 -9.54
C ARG A 225 -12.00 -8.59 -8.14
N PRO A 226 -10.70 -8.93 -8.04
CA PRO A 226 -10.02 -9.07 -6.76
C PRO A 226 -10.19 -7.86 -5.84
N LEU A 227 -10.48 -8.14 -4.57
CA LEU A 227 -10.30 -7.16 -3.50
C LEU A 227 -8.82 -7.14 -3.10
N ILE A 228 -8.23 -5.96 -2.94
CA ILE A 228 -6.77 -5.80 -2.75
C ILE A 228 -6.39 -5.01 -1.49
N ALA A 229 -7.34 -4.33 -0.84
CA ALA A 229 -7.09 -3.62 0.41
C ALA A 229 -8.26 -3.81 1.38
N VAL A 230 -7.94 -3.97 2.66
CA VAL A 230 -8.92 -4.11 3.75
C VAL A 230 -8.44 -3.33 4.98
N ALA A 231 -9.37 -2.69 5.66
CA ALA A 231 -9.15 -2.07 6.96
C ALA A 231 -10.38 -2.26 7.83
N ALA A 232 -10.21 -2.21 9.15
CA ALA A 232 -11.31 -2.35 10.09
C ALA A 232 -11.11 -1.42 11.29
N ARG A 233 -12.23 -0.96 11.86
CA ARG A 233 -12.25 -0.12 13.06
C ARG A 233 -13.62 -0.20 13.73
N GLY A 234 -13.66 -0.69 14.96
CA GLY A 234 -14.91 -0.82 15.72
C GLY A 234 -15.94 -1.67 14.97
N ASP A 235 -17.09 -1.06 14.69
CA ASP A 235 -18.21 -1.68 13.97
C ASP A 235 -18.09 -1.56 12.44
N LEU A 236 -16.98 -1.07 11.91
CA LEU A 236 -16.77 -0.85 10.48
C LEU A 236 -15.68 -1.73 9.89
N VAL A 237 -15.93 -2.19 8.67
CA VAL A 237 -14.93 -2.77 7.78
C VAL A 237 -14.97 -2.03 6.45
N ALA A 238 -13.80 -1.76 5.88
CA ALA A 238 -13.67 -1.23 4.54
C ALA A 238 -12.89 -2.20 3.65
N ALA A 239 -13.29 -2.28 2.39
CA ALA A 239 -12.60 -3.08 1.38
C ALA A 239 -12.50 -2.31 0.07
N ALA A 240 -11.46 -2.58 -0.71
CA ALA A 240 -11.28 -1.97 -2.04
C ALA A 240 -10.87 -2.99 -3.09
N SER A 241 -11.29 -2.75 -4.33
CA SER A 241 -10.99 -3.61 -5.48
C SER A 241 -9.76 -3.12 -6.26
N VAL A 242 -9.22 -4.00 -7.10
CA VAL A 242 -8.18 -3.65 -8.09
C VAL A 242 -8.68 -2.67 -9.15
N THR A 243 -9.99 -2.54 -9.34
CA THR A 243 -10.60 -1.58 -10.28
C THR A 243 -10.88 -0.22 -9.65
N GLY A 244 -10.68 -0.09 -8.33
CA GLY A 244 -10.72 1.16 -7.61
C GLY A 244 -11.95 1.37 -6.74
N GLU A 245 -13.00 0.56 -6.89
CA GLU A 245 -14.17 0.65 -6.03
C GLU A 245 -13.82 0.42 -4.56
N VAL A 246 -14.40 1.21 -3.67
CA VAL A 246 -14.21 1.12 -2.21
C VAL A 246 -15.57 0.99 -1.56
N TRP A 247 -15.69 0.10 -0.57
CA TRP A 247 -16.90 -0.10 0.22
C TRP A 247 -16.60 0.12 1.69
N ILE A 248 -17.51 0.79 2.38
CA ILE A 248 -17.58 0.87 3.83
C ILE A 248 -18.80 0.06 4.26
N LEU A 249 -18.60 -0.94 5.10
CA LEU A 249 -19.63 -1.87 5.53
C LEU A 249 -19.72 -1.93 7.05
N ASP A 250 -20.90 -2.29 7.52
CA ASP A 250 -21.11 -2.71 8.90
C ASP A 250 -20.41 -4.06 9.13
N ASN A 251 -19.57 -4.14 10.16
CA ASN A 251 -18.87 -5.36 10.53
C ASN A 251 -19.84 -6.42 11.08
N GLY A 252 -21.00 -6.03 11.61
CA GLY A 252 -22.06 -6.91 12.12
C GLY A 252 -22.55 -7.91 11.08
N ASP A 253 -23.02 -7.40 9.94
CA ASP A 253 -23.75 -8.16 8.92
C ASP A 253 -23.24 -7.94 7.48
N LEU A 254 -22.13 -7.23 7.30
CA LEU A 254 -21.59 -6.81 6.00
C LEU A 254 -22.58 -6.03 5.12
N SER A 255 -23.52 -5.30 5.74
CA SER A 255 -24.35 -4.34 5.03
C SER A 255 -23.51 -3.15 4.56
N VAL A 256 -23.64 -2.79 3.27
CA VAL A 256 -22.90 -1.68 2.68
C VAL A 256 -23.51 -0.36 3.19
N ARG A 257 -22.72 0.42 3.92
CA ARG A 257 -23.07 1.80 4.33
C ARG A 257 -22.79 2.78 3.20
N HIS A 258 -21.61 2.67 2.59
CA HIS A 258 -21.19 3.50 1.46
C HIS A 258 -20.46 2.67 0.40
N ALA A 259 -20.71 3.02 -0.87
CA ALA A 259 -19.94 2.54 -2.01
C ALA A 259 -19.37 3.77 -2.72
N ILE A 260 -18.05 3.82 -2.82
CA ILE A 260 -17.27 4.92 -3.35
C ILE A 260 -16.62 4.43 -4.64
N LEU A 261 -16.77 5.20 -5.70
CA LEU A 261 -16.19 4.91 -7.02
C LEU A 261 -15.16 6.00 -7.34
N PRO A 262 -13.96 5.93 -6.75
CA PRO A 262 -12.96 6.92 -7.03
C PRO A 262 -12.39 6.70 -8.43
N ASP A 263 -12.38 7.75 -9.24
CA ASP A 263 -11.79 7.74 -10.58
C ASP A 263 -10.24 7.83 -10.51
N GLN A 264 -9.63 6.91 -9.76
CA GLN A 264 -8.20 6.91 -9.44
C GLN A 264 -7.50 5.58 -9.79
N GLY A 265 -8.22 4.64 -10.41
CA GLY A 265 -7.74 3.28 -10.61
C GLY A 265 -7.64 2.51 -9.28
N PRO A 266 -6.76 1.49 -9.19
CA PRO A 266 -6.66 0.64 -8.00
C PRO A 266 -6.44 1.43 -6.71
N VAL A 267 -7.12 1.01 -5.64
CA VAL A 267 -6.90 1.51 -4.27
C VAL A 267 -6.12 0.48 -3.49
N TRP A 268 -4.85 0.78 -3.22
CA TRP A 268 -3.88 -0.18 -2.72
C TRP A 268 -3.84 -0.28 -1.19
N SER A 269 -4.31 0.75 -0.50
CA SER A 269 -4.28 0.80 0.96
C SER A 269 -5.46 1.56 1.52
N LEU A 270 -5.88 1.15 2.72
CA LEU A 270 -6.98 1.72 3.48
C LEU A 270 -6.53 1.93 4.93
N ALA A 271 -6.97 3.01 5.55
CA ALA A 271 -6.83 3.22 6.99
C ALA A 271 -7.98 4.08 7.50
N PHE A 272 -8.44 3.82 8.72
CA PHE A 272 -9.46 4.67 9.35
C PHE A 272 -8.82 5.74 10.23
N THR A 273 -9.35 6.96 10.17
CA THR A 273 -9.25 7.96 11.25
C THR A 273 -10.49 7.88 12.14
N ASP A 274 -10.67 8.82 13.07
CA ASP A 274 -11.85 8.87 13.93
C ASP A 274 -13.16 9.11 13.14
N ASP A 275 -13.08 9.88 12.07
CA ASP A 275 -14.20 10.45 11.32
C ASP A 275 -14.17 10.14 9.82
N ALA A 276 -13.06 9.59 9.31
CA ALA A 276 -12.86 9.36 7.89
C ALA A 276 -12.27 7.97 7.57
N LEU A 277 -12.49 7.52 6.34
CA LEU A 277 -11.69 6.48 5.69
C LEU A 277 -10.62 7.17 4.83
N LEU A 278 -9.38 6.75 4.95
CA LEU A 278 -8.28 7.13 4.07
C LEU A 278 -8.08 6.08 2.98
N THR A 279 -7.84 6.52 1.75
CA THR A 279 -7.52 5.65 0.61
C THR A 279 -6.20 6.05 -0.02
N GLY A 280 -5.32 5.08 -0.25
CA GLY A 280 -4.10 5.26 -1.03
C GLY A 280 -4.31 4.86 -2.49
N GLY A 281 -4.25 5.84 -3.39
CA GLY A 281 -4.52 5.65 -4.82
C GLY A 281 -3.29 5.22 -5.63
N ALA A 282 -3.56 4.71 -6.84
CA ALA A 282 -2.53 4.43 -7.84
C ALA A 282 -1.79 5.69 -8.35
N ASP A 283 -2.36 6.86 -8.08
CA ASP A 283 -1.86 8.18 -8.48
C ASP A 283 -0.89 8.82 -7.48
N GLY A 284 -0.60 8.13 -6.37
CA GLY A 284 0.29 8.63 -5.32
C GLY A 284 -0.40 9.58 -4.34
N LEU A 285 -1.72 9.70 -4.38
CA LEU A 285 -2.46 10.53 -3.43
C LEU A 285 -3.04 9.70 -2.29
N VAL A 286 -3.11 10.33 -1.11
CA VAL A 286 -3.97 9.87 -0.03
C VAL A 286 -5.19 10.78 0.01
N ARG A 287 -6.37 10.19 -0.17
CA ARG A 287 -7.66 10.87 -0.09
C ARG A 287 -8.39 10.50 1.19
N SER A 288 -9.27 11.37 1.65
CA SER A 288 -10.08 11.18 2.85
C SER A 288 -11.57 11.22 2.49
N TRP A 289 -12.34 10.31 3.08
CA TRP A 289 -13.76 10.12 2.81
C TRP A 289 -14.53 10.14 4.14
N ASP A 290 -15.51 11.01 4.25
CA ASP A 290 -16.32 11.16 5.45
C ASP A 290 -17.14 9.88 5.72
N LEU A 291 -17.08 9.36 6.95
CA LEU A 291 -17.73 8.09 7.26
C LEU A 291 -19.26 8.18 7.40
N ALA A 292 -19.81 9.38 7.57
CA ALA A 292 -21.24 9.56 7.74
C ALA A 292 -21.97 9.74 6.39
N SER A 293 -21.33 10.44 5.46
CA SER A 293 -21.89 10.78 4.14
C SER A 293 -21.31 9.93 3.01
N GLY A 294 -20.08 9.42 3.16
CA GLY A 294 -19.32 8.78 2.09
C GLY A 294 -18.75 9.76 1.06
N GLU A 295 -18.87 11.08 1.31
CA GLU A 295 -18.36 12.11 0.42
C GLU A 295 -16.85 12.32 0.60
N ALA A 296 -16.18 12.71 -0.48
CA ALA A 296 -14.78 13.10 -0.42
C ALA A 296 -14.63 14.37 0.43
N LEU A 297 -13.71 14.35 1.39
CA LEU A 297 -13.40 15.50 2.24
C LEU A 297 -12.38 16.46 1.58
N GLY A 298 -11.67 16.01 0.55
CA GLY A 298 -10.74 16.80 -0.26
C GLY A 298 -11.27 17.10 -1.66
N GLU A 299 -10.59 17.99 -2.38
CA GLU A 299 -10.97 18.42 -3.73
C GLU A 299 -10.91 17.30 -4.78
N GLY A 300 -10.29 16.16 -4.44
CA GLY A 300 -10.04 15.05 -5.35
C GLY A 300 -8.95 15.42 -6.34
N GLY A 301 -7.85 14.65 -6.36
CA GLY A 301 -6.92 14.72 -7.47
C GLY A 301 -7.67 14.45 -8.77
N GLY A 302 -7.53 15.34 -9.76
CA GLY A 302 -8.03 15.12 -11.11
C GLY A 302 -7.59 13.74 -11.60
N ALA A 303 -8.44 13.09 -12.39
CA ALA A 303 -8.15 11.79 -12.99
C ALA A 303 -6.69 11.73 -13.42
N VAL A 304 -6.00 10.63 -13.12
CA VAL A 304 -4.69 10.38 -13.71
C VAL A 304 -4.91 10.41 -15.21
N GLU A 305 -4.57 11.52 -15.84
CA GLU A 305 -4.40 11.54 -17.27
C GLU A 305 -3.21 10.62 -17.49
N MET A 306 -3.49 9.34 -17.77
CA MET A 306 -2.50 8.41 -18.24
C MET A 306 -1.93 9.07 -19.49
N ALA A 307 -0.77 9.72 -19.32
CA ALA A 307 -0.34 10.81 -20.19
C ALA A 307 -0.18 10.41 -21.67
N PHE A 308 -0.26 9.12 -21.99
CA PHE A 308 -0.21 8.60 -23.35
C PHE A 308 -1.13 7.38 -23.51
N HIS A 309 -2.36 7.62 -23.97
CA HIS A 309 -3.29 6.59 -24.43
C HIS A 309 -3.67 6.86 -25.89
N ASP A 310 -3.01 6.19 -26.84
CA ASP A 310 -3.28 6.34 -28.28
C ASP A 310 -4.13 5.19 -28.87
N GLY A 311 -4.64 4.30 -28.00
CA GLY A 311 -5.43 3.13 -28.38
C GLY A 311 -4.62 2.01 -29.03
N SER A 312 -3.30 2.13 -29.12
CA SER A 312 -2.44 1.04 -29.58
C SER A 312 -2.28 -0.04 -28.50
N ARG A 313 -2.07 -1.28 -28.94
CA ARG A 313 -1.78 -2.42 -28.06
C ARG A 313 -0.60 -2.15 -27.13
N GLY A 314 0.44 -1.46 -27.60
CA GLY A 314 1.59 -1.07 -26.78
C GLY A 314 1.23 -0.09 -25.66
N ALA A 315 0.33 0.86 -25.93
CA ALA A 315 -0.18 1.76 -24.90
C ALA A 315 -1.02 1.02 -23.83
N GLU A 316 -1.65 -0.10 -24.18
CA GLU A 316 -2.37 -0.95 -23.23
C GLU A 316 -1.43 -1.71 -22.29
N VAL A 317 -0.34 -2.24 -22.84
CA VAL A 317 0.72 -2.90 -22.05
C VAL A 317 1.44 -1.87 -21.17
N TRP A 318 1.65 -0.65 -21.68
CA TRP A 318 2.29 0.46 -20.95
C TRP A 318 1.54 0.85 -19.66
N ARG A 319 0.23 0.62 -19.55
CA ARG A 319 -0.58 1.06 -18.39
C ARG A 319 -0.01 0.58 -17.05
N SER A 320 0.56 -0.62 -17.00
CA SER A 320 1.21 -1.16 -15.79
C SER A 320 2.52 -0.44 -15.46
N CYS A 321 3.30 -0.09 -16.48
CA CYS A 321 4.56 0.64 -16.34
C CYS A 321 4.33 2.12 -15.98
N ALA A 322 3.23 2.71 -16.47
CA ALA A 322 2.85 4.11 -16.22
C ALA A 322 2.60 4.43 -14.74
N LEU A 323 2.36 3.41 -13.92
CA LEU A 323 2.24 3.54 -12.46
C LEU A 323 3.58 3.97 -11.82
N CYS A 324 4.68 3.48 -12.37
CA CYS A 324 6.01 3.68 -11.82
C CYS A 324 6.87 4.62 -12.66
N HIS A 325 6.54 4.85 -13.93
CA HIS A 325 7.37 5.57 -14.87
C HIS A 325 6.61 6.67 -15.61
N THR A 326 7.33 7.73 -15.98
CA THR A 326 6.85 8.78 -16.88
C THR A 326 7.52 8.74 -18.24
N LEU A 327 6.89 9.37 -19.22
CA LEU A 327 7.43 9.58 -20.57
C LEU A 327 7.90 11.03 -20.79
N SER A 328 7.74 11.91 -19.80
CA SER A 328 8.16 13.32 -19.85
C SER A 328 9.53 13.54 -19.19
N PRO A 329 10.31 14.55 -19.63
CA PRO A 329 11.66 14.80 -19.10
C PRO A 329 11.68 15.27 -17.64
N ASP A 330 10.67 16.04 -17.24
CA ASP A 330 10.49 16.57 -15.88
C ASP A 330 9.94 15.52 -14.91
N GLY A 331 9.24 14.51 -15.44
CA GLY A 331 8.94 13.18 -14.91
C GLY A 331 8.27 13.03 -13.54
N GLY A 332 8.28 14.06 -12.69
CA GLY A 332 7.98 13.97 -11.26
C GLY A 332 8.95 13.08 -10.49
N GLU A 333 8.85 13.09 -9.17
CA GLU A 333 9.36 11.98 -8.38
C GLU A 333 8.46 10.77 -8.69
N ARG A 334 9.02 9.65 -9.13
CA ARG A 334 8.29 8.40 -9.42
C ARG A 334 9.04 7.19 -8.87
N ALA A 335 8.37 6.05 -8.79
CA ALA A 335 8.96 4.77 -8.36
C ALA A 335 10.04 4.21 -9.28
N GLY A 336 9.99 4.58 -10.56
CA GLY A 336 10.99 4.33 -11.57
C GLY A 336 11.49 5.64 -12.17
N PRO A 337 12.66 5.66 -12.83
CA PRO A 337 13.13 6.83 -13.54
C PRO A 337 12.20 7.17 -14.71
N THR A 338 12.21 8.43 -15.15
CA THR A 338 11.57 8.79 -16.43
C THR A 338 12.14 7.92 -17.56
N LEU A 339 11.27 7.46 -18.45
CA LEU A 339 11.65 6.77 -19.68
C LEU A 339 11.79 7.75 -20.86
N HIS A 340 11.60 9.05 -20.65
CA HIS A 340 11.94 10.05 -21.65
C HIS A 340 13.42 9.92 -22.06
N GLY A 341 13.70 9.83 -23.36
CA GLY A 341 15.03 9.60 -23.90
C GLY A 341 15.64 8.26 -23.46
N VAL A 342 14.82 7.22 -23.23
CA VAL A 342 15.35 5.92 -22.76
C VAL A 342 16.21 5.23 -23.82
N PHE A 343 15.84 5.29 -25.09
CA PHE A 343 16.59 4.63 -26.17
C PHE A 343 17.96 5.27 -26.37
N GLY A 344 19.02 4.46 -26.28
CA GLY A 344 20.42 4.88 -26.28
C GLY A 344 20.96 5.30 -24.92
N ARG A 345 20.12 5.36 -23.87
CA ARG A 345 20.56 5.73 -22.52
C ARG A 345 21.09 4.50 -21.78
N ARG A 346 22.24 4.67 -21.12
CA ARG A 346 22.79 3.64 -20.24
C ARG A 346 21.93 3.49 -18.98
N ALA A 347 21.69 2.27 -18.53
CA ALA A 347 20.99 1.99 -17.28
C ALA A 347 21.65 2.70 -16.09
N GLY A 348 20.85 3.21 -15.15
CA GLY A 348 21.38 3.84 -13.94
C GLY A 348 21.91 5.26 -14.10
N THR A 349 21.59 5.98 -15.18
CA THR A 349 22.21 7.28 -15.51
C THR A 349 21.30 8.50 -15.52
N VAL A 350 20.00 8.37 -15.22
CA VAL A 350 19.13 9.55 -15.07
C VAL A 350 19.60 10.39 -13.89
N GLU A 351 19.91 11.65 -14.17
CA GLU A 351 20.36 12.61 -13.15
C GLU A 351 19.27 12.85 -12.11
N GLY A 352 19.65 12.93 -10.84
CA GLY A 352 18.72 13.15 -9.72
C GLY A 352 17.90 11.92 -9.30
N TYR A 353 17.94 10.83 -10.06
CA TYR A 353 17.27 9.58 -9.68
C TYR A 353 18.18 8.68 -8.82
N ASP A 354 17.65 8.18 -7.70
CA ASP A 354 18.40 7.34 -6.78
C ASP A 354 18.45 5.88 -7.23
N TYR A 355 19.38 5.51 -8.10
CA TYR A 355 19.52 4.11 -8.52
C TYR A 355 20.11 3.20 -7.44
N SER A 356 19.72 1.92 -7.44
CA SER A 356 20.43 0.90 -6.67
C SER A 356 21.90 0.80 -7.13
N GLN A 357 22.78 0.39 -6.23
CA GLN A 357 24.21 0.22 -6.55
C GLN A 357 24.43 -0.76 -7.71
N ALA A 358 23.62 -1.83 -7.76
CA ALA A 358 23.66 -2.79 -8.85
C ALA A 358 23.39 -2.11 -10.21
N LEU A 359 22.33 -1.30 -10.32
CA LEU A 359 21.98 -0.62 -11.57
C LEU A 359 23.00 0.43 -11.99
N ARG A 360 23.60 1.17 -11.05
CA ARG A 360 24.63 2.17 -11.37
C ARG A 360 25.86 1.54 -12.06
N GLY A 361 26.17 0.29 -11.68
CA GLY A 361 27.29 -0.48 -12.20
C GLY A 361 26.99 -1.27 -13.47
N MET A 362 25.73 -1.37 -13.90
CA MET A 362 25.36 -2.15 -15.09
C MET A 362 25.88 -1.50 -16.38
N ASP A 363 26.20 -2.36 -17.35
CA ASP A 363 26.62 -1.98 -18.69
C ASP A 363 25.52 -2.35 -19.71
N ILE A 364 24.29 -1.98 -19.38
CA ILE A 364 23.14 -2.12 -20.28
C ILE A 364 22.88 -0.76 -20.89
N VAL A 365 22.82 -0.71 -22.22
CA VAL A 365 22.27 0.42 -22.97
C VAL A 365 20.87 0.03 -23.40
N TRP A 366 19.89 0.88 -23.07
CA TRP A 366 18.50 0.61 -23.42
C TRP A 366 18.29 0.81 -24.92
N ASP A 367 17.91 -0.25 -25.61
CA ASP A 367 17.49 -0.28 -27.00
C ASP A 367 16.25 -1.17 -27.11
N GLU A 368 15.70 -1.33 -28.32
CA GLU A 368 14.52 -2.15 -28.56
C GLU A 368 14.69 -3.59 -28.06
N ARG A 369 15.89 -4.15 -28.23
CA ARG A 369 16.20 -5.52 -27.82
C ARG A 369 16.35 -5.63 -26.31
N THR A 370 17.11 -4.74 -25.66
CA THR A 370 17.36 -4.84 -24.21
C THR A 370 16.12 -4.53 -23.38
N ILE A 371 15.22 -3.67 -23.87
CA ILE A 371 13.91 -3.46 -23.25
C ILE A 371 13.03 -4.72 -23.43
N ALA A 372 12.99 -5.33 -24.62
CA ALA A 372 12.24 -6.57 -24.82
C ALA A 372 12.77 -7.73 -23.94
N GLU A 373 14.08 -7.88 -23.84
CA GLU A 373 14.74 -8.91 -23.02
C GLU A 373 14.46 -8.71 -21.52
N LEU A 374 14.41 -7.47 -21.02
CA LEU A 374 14.01 -7.17 -19.64
C LEU A 374 12.64 -7.77 -19.32
N PHE A 375 11.64 -7.58 -20.20
CA PHE A 375 10.28 -8.06 -19.97
C PHE A 375 10.10 -9.55 -20.32
N GLU A 376 11.00 -10.15 -21.11
CA GLU A 376 11.03 -11.58 -21.39
C GLU A 376 11.55 -12.38 -20.19
N TYR A 377 12.71 -11.96 -19.66
CA TYR A 377 13.40 -12.68 -18.59
C TYR A 377 12.98 -12.22 -17.19
N GLY A 378 12.48 -10.99 -17.09
CA GLY A 378 12.13 -10.35 -15.83
C GLY A 378 13.31 -9.59 -15.20
N PRO A 379 13.04 -8.51 -14.43
CA PRO A 379 14.04 -7.73 -13.71
C PRO A 379 14.99 -8.55 -12.84
N ASP A 380 14.50 -9.60 -12.17
CA ASP A 380 15.33 -10.45 -11.29
C ASP A 380 16.46 -11.16 -12.04
N ALA A 381 16.19 -11.58 -13.28
CA ALA A 381 17.15 -12.29 -14.11
C ALA A 381 17.99 -11.34 -14.97
N TYR A 382 17.38 -10.29 -15.52
CA TYR A 382 18.02 -9.42 -16.52
C TYR A 382 18.72 -8.20 -15.91
N THR A 383 18.16 -7.66 -14.83
CA THR A 383 18.72 -6.53 -14.08
C THR A 383 18.79 -6.87 -12.59
N PRO A 384 19.57 -7.89 -12.19
CA PRO A 384 19.61 -8.36 -10.81
C PRO A 384 20.02 -7.22 -9.86
N GLY A 385 19.25 -7.05 -8.78
CA GLY A 385 19.45 -5.95 -7.82
C GLY A 385 18.83 -4.62 -8.27
N SER A 386 18.02 -4.61 -9.33
CA SER A 386 17.10 -3.49 -9.59
C SER A 386 16.00 -3.41 -8.54
N ARG A 387 15.41 -2.23 -8.40
CA ARG A 387 14.26 -1.98 -7.53
C ARG A 387 12.91 -2.17 -8.24
N MET A 388 12.95 -2.66 -9.49
CA MET A 388 11.75 -2.92 -10.29
C MET A 388 11.16 -4.26 -9.87
N PRO A 389 9.86 -4.33 -9.48
CA PRO A 389 9.20 -5.61 -9.17
C PRO A 389 9.30 -6.57 -10.37
N ASP A 390 9.35 -7.90 -10.13
CA ASP A 390 9.39 -8.86 -11.24
C ASP A 390 8.11 -8.76 -12.08
N GLN A 391 8.23 -8.05 -13.21
CA GLN A 391 7.15 -7.76 -14.13
C GLN A 391 7.55 -8.28 -15.49
N ARG A 392 6.96 -9.42 -15.87
CA ARG A 392 7.17 -10.06 -17.16
C ARG A 392 5.99 -9.81 -18.07
N VAL A 393 6.25 -9.74 -19.37
CA VAL A 393 5.24 -9.69 -20.43
C VAL A 393 5.41 -10.97 -21.25
N PRO A 394 4.68 -12.07 -20.94
CA PRO A 394 4.95 -13.38 -21.52
C PRO A 394 4.72 -13.45 -23.04
N SER A 395 3.77 -12.66 -23.54
CA SER A 395 3.43 -12.58 -24.96
C SER A 395 4.49 -11.80 -25.74
N ALA A 396 5.10 -12.44 -26.74
CA ALA A 396 6.10 -11.80 -27.59
C ALA A 396 5.50 -10.63 -28.40
N GLU A 397 4.25 -10.76 -28.84
CA GLU A 397 3.51 -9.71 -29.54
C GLU A 397 3.27 -8.49 -28.64
N ASP A 398 2.97 -8.71 -27.35
CA ASP A 398 2.80 -7.61 -26.39
C ASP A 398 4.13 -6.93 -26.06
N ARG A 399 5.23 -7.68 -26.00
CA ARG A 399 6.58 -7.12 -25.84
C ARG A 399 6.95 -6.24 -27.04
N GLU A 400 6.74 -6.73 -28.26
CA GLU A 400 7.01 -5.99 -29.49
C GLU A 400 6.16 -4.71 -29.56
N ALA A 401 4.86 -4.81 -29.28
CA ALA A 401 3.95 -3.66 -29.26
C ALA A 401 4.36 -2.61 -28.21
N LEU A 402 4.78 -3.03 -27.01
CA LEU A 402 5.27 -2.13 -25.97
C LEU A 402 6.53 -1.38 -26.42
N VAL A 403 7.51 -2.09 -26.98
CA VAL A 403 8.76 -1.50 -27.47
C VAL A 403 8.50 -0.53 -28.62
N GLU A 404 7.65 -0.90 -29.58
CA GLU A 404 7.25 0.00 -30.69
C GLU A 404 6.61 1.28 -30.15
N PHE A 405 5.67 1.15 -29.21
CA PHE A 405 5.04 2.29 -28.56
C PHE A 405 6.08 3.21 -27.89
N LEU A 406 6.95 2.67 -27.04
CA LEU A 406 7.99 3.44 -26.35
C LEU A 406 8.93 4.13 -27.34
N SER A 407 9.35 3.46 -28.44
CA SER A 407 10.24 4.03 -29.45
C SER A 407 9.68 5.28 -30.14
N ARG A 408 8.34 5.40 -30.15
CA ARG A 408 7.62 6.56 -30.70
C ARG A 408 7.49 7.68 -29.67
N VAL A 409 7.12 7.36 -28.43
CA VAL A 409 6.67 8.36 -27.44
C VAL A 409 7.72 8.74 -26.40
N ALA A 410 8.74 7.91 -26.19
CA ALA A 410 9.75 8.08 -25.14
C ALA A 410 11.02 8.79 -25.65
N ARG A 411 10.89 9.70 -26.62
CA ARG A 411 12.00 10.38 -27.30
C ARG A 411 12.43 11.65 -26.60
#